data_AF-A0A518C067-F1
#
_entry.id   AF-A0A518C067-F1
#
_cell.length_a   1.000
_cell.length_b   1.000
_cell.length_c   1.000
_cell.angle_alpha   90.00
_cell.angle_beta   90.00
_cell.angle_gamma   90.00
#
_symmetry.space_group_name_H-M   'P 1'
#
loop_
_entity.id
_entity.type
_entity.pdbx_description
1 polymer ?
#
loop_
_entity_poly.entity_id
_entity_poly.type
_entity_poly.pdbx_seq_one_letter_code
_entity_poly.pdbx_strand_id
1 'polypeptide(L)'
;MTTTDDKQINRQYCTDRIRVDYAHVGLFDAKSRNVWIAKKRWGVVPVRVSHARMLKGGTQDTSTAEKDRFICYWFHTPNTGEGHVHGYPIEWEEGHLLIRLDPNWNFVTRAFIPNTDTAKIERNIRTQLNWGQRIFEAYAARKPKFPLSWHAVGPRAADSIFYVERIEPGGGG
;
A
#
# COMPACT_ATOMS: atom_id res chain seq x y z
N MET A 1 10.32 24.05 -0.49
CA MET A 1 9.15 24.29 -1.36
C MET A 1 8.10 23.24 -1.03
N THR A 2 7.03 23.60 -0.34
CA THR A 2 5.88 22.72 -0.07
C THR A 2 5.03 22.66 -1.34
N THR A 3 5.13 21.58 -2.09
CA THR A 3 4.28 21.34 -3.26
C THR A 3 2.82 21.21 -2.81
N THR A 4 1.91 21.75 -3.61
CA THR A 4 0.46 21.86 -3.35
C THR A 4 -0.23 20.53 -3.01
N ASP A 5 0.42 19.40 -3.28
CA ASP A 5 -0.08 18.04 -3.02
C ASP A 5 -0.03 17.61 -1.55
N ASP A 6 0.81 18.24 -0.71
CA ASP A 6 0.87 18.01 0.74
C ASP A 6 -0.42 18.42 1.48
N LYS A 7 -1.31 19.17 0.80
CA LYS A 7 -2.53 19.68 1.41
C LYS A 7 -3.55 18.59 1.72
N GLN A 8 -3.49 17.42 1.08
CA GLN A 8 -4.49 16.36 1.24
C GLN A 8 -4.11 15.31 2.28
N ILE A 9 -2.85 15.28 2.68
CA ILE A 9 -2.32 14.31 3.64
C ILE A 9 -2.46 14.87 5.05
N ASN A 10 -2.98 14.07 5.97
CA ASN A 10 -3.09 14.42 7.37
C ASN A 10 -1.80 14.08 8.10
N ARG A 11 -0.79 14.97 8.02
CA ARG A 11 0.52 14.81 8.66
C ARG A 11 0.44 14.61 10.19
N GLN A 12 -0.70 14.85 10.84
CA GLN A 12 -0.91 14.42 12.20
C GLN A 12 -0.85 12.88 12.26
N TYR A 13 -1.65 12.19 11.45
CA TYR A 13 -1.80 10.73 11.48
C TYR A 13 -0.80 9.96 10.60
N CYS A 14 -0.09 10.61 9.69
CA CYS A 14 0.83 9.93 8.78
C CYS A 14 2.18 10.63 8.62
N THR A 15 3.16 9.88 8.11
CA THR A 15 4.54 10.28 7.84
C THR A 15 5.01 9.70 6.51
N ASP A 16 5.91 10.39 5.83
CA ASP A 16 6.65 9.92 4.65
C ASP A 16 7.90 9.09 5.03
N ARG A 17 8.29 9.14 6.30
CA ARG A 17 9.37 8.30 6.85
C ARG A 17 8.91 6.85 7.00
N ILE A 18 9.29 6.00 6.04
CA ILE A 18 9.04 4.55 6.08
C ILE A 18 9.73 3.91 7.27
N ARG A 19 9.02 2.98 7.92
CA ARG A 19 9.40 2.27 9.13
C ARG A 19 9.06 0.80 8.95
N VAL A 20 9.94 -0.08 9.45
CA VAL A 20 9.79 -1.54 9.35
C VAL A 20 9.68 -2.21 10.73
N ASP A 21 9.60 -1.42 11.80
CA ASP A 21 9.56 -1.87 13.20
C ASP A 21 8.13 -2.02 13.75
N TYR A 22 7.10 -1.74 12.96
CA TYR A 22 5.71 -1.94 13.35
C TYR A 22 4.78 -2.09 12.14
N ALA A 23 3.73 -2.90 12.29
CA ALA A 23 2.68 -3.05 11.29
C ALA A 23 1.80 -1.79 11.15
N HIS A 24 1.45 -1.43 9.92
CA HIS A 24 0.69 -0.21 9.62
C HIS A 24 -0.02 -0.24 8.26
N VAL A 25 -1.03 0.63 8.11
CA VAL A 25 -1.56 0.98 6.79
C VAL A 25 -0.72 2.07 6.12
N GLY A 26 -0.77 2.13 4.79
CA GLY A 26 -0.09 3.16 4.02
C GLY A 26 -0.86 3.60 2.76
N LEU A 27 -0.47 4.76 2.25
CA LEU A 27 -0.99 5.39 1.04
C LEU A 27 0.16 5.70 0.09
N PHE A 28 0.04 5.28 -1.16
CA PHE A 28 0.92 5.73 -2.24
C PHE A 28 0.18 6.72 -3.13
N ASP A 29 0.74 7.90 -3.32
CA ASP A 29 0.16 8.93 -4.16
C ASP A 29 0.48 8.68 -5.64
N ALA A 30 -0.54 8.32 -6.43
CA ALA A 30 -0.35 8.06 -7.86
C ALA A 30 0.05 9.32 -8.66
N LYS A 31 -0.02 10.52 -8.06
CA LYS A 31 0.43 11.75 -8.71
C LYS A 31 1.88 12.08 -8.32
N SER A 32 2.14 12.31 -7.04
CA SER A 32 3.46 12.73 -6.55
C SER A 32 4.46 11.59 -6.37
N ARG A 33 4.01 10.34 -6.42
CA ARG A 33 4.82 9.12 -6.19
C ARG A 33 5.38 9.00 -4.76
N ASN A 34 4.84 9.76 -3.83
CA ASN A 34 5.22 9.69 -2.43
C ASN A 34 4.54 8.52 -1.72
N VAL A 35 5.29 7.87 -0.83
CA VAL A 35 4.82 6.79 0.04
C VAL A 35 4.56 7.36 1.43
N TRP A 36 3.39 7.11 1.99
CA TRP A 36 2.97 7.57 3.31
C TRP A 36 2.55 6.39 4.18
N ILE A 37 2.88 6.42 5.46
CA ILE A 37 2.50 5.40 6.44
C ILE A 37 1.75 6.01 7.62
N ALA A 38 0.86 5.23 8.23
CA ALA A 38 0.26 5.61 9.51
C ALA A 38 1.34 5.70 10.59
N LYS A 39 1.34 6.81 11.34
CA LYS A 39 2.26 7.05 12.46
C LYS A 39 1.86 6.19 13.66
N LYS A 40 2.85 5.55 14.28
CA LYS A 40 2.69 4.97 15.61
C LYS A 40 2.47 6.07 16.64
N ARG A 41 1.41 5.95 17.43
CA ARG A 41 0.99 6.92 18.46
C ARG A 41 0.53 6.14 19.70
N TRP A 42 0.64 6.77 20.86
CA TRP A 42 0.14 6.17 22.10
C TRP A 42 -1.37 5.89 21.98
N GLY A 43 -1.78 4.68 22.36
CA GLY A 43 -3.18 4.22 22.27
C GLY A 43 -3.70 3.95 20.85
N VAL A 44 -2.86 4.01 19.81
CA VAL A 44 -3.27 3.75 18.42
C VAL A 44 -2.51 2.57 17.84
N VAL A 45 -3.25 1.59 17.30
CA VAL A 45 -2.70 0.46 16.55
C VAL A 45 -2.66 0.82 15.07
N PRO A 46 -1.49 1.13 14.47
CA PRO A 46 -1.43 1.75 13.13
C PRO A 46 -1.98 0.88 12.00
N VAL A 47 -1.90 -0.45 12.11
CA VAL A 47 -2.45 -1.38 11.11
C VAL A 47 -3.98 -1.43 11.11
N ARG A 48 -4.62 -0.96 12.18
CA ARG A 48 -6.09 -0.87 12.31
C ARG A 48 -6.65 0.51 12.00
N VAL A 49 -5.80 1.46 11.59
CA VAL A 49 -6.23 2.81 11.20
C VAL A 49 -6.86 2.75 9.82
N SER A 50 -7.99 3.43 9.63
CA SER A 50 -8.57 3.63 8.30
C SER A 50 -7.63 4.48 7.43
N HIS A 51 -7.37 4.04 6.20
CA HIS A 51 -6.67 4.84 5.19
C HIS A 51 -7.25 6.25 5.03
N ALA A 52 -8.58 6.40 5.21
CA ALA A 52 -9.23 7.70 5.12
C ALA A 52 -8.72 8.67 6.19
N ARG A 53 -8.41 8.20 7.41
CA ARG A 53 -7.88 9.02 8.50
C ARG A 53 -6.48 9.58 8.22
N MET A 54 -5.76 8.98 7.27
CA MET A 54 -4.47 9.50 6.78
C MET A 54 -4.65 10.69 5.83
N LEU A 55 -5.88 10.97 5.37
CA LEU A 55 -6.23 12.10 4.53
C LEU A 55 -6.90 13.21 5.36
N LYS A 56 -6.76 14.46 4.94
CA LYS A 56 -7.48 15.56 5.58
C LYS A 56 -8.99 15.41 5.34
N GLY A 57 -9.77 15.62 6.39
CA GLY A 57 -11.23 15.47 6.35
C GLY A 57 -11.74 14.02 6.41
N GLY A 58 -10.87 13.01 6.33
CA GLY A 58 -11.27 11.62 6.54
C GLY A 58 -11.30 11.23 8.01
N THR A 59 -12.21 10.32 8.36
CA THR A 59 -12.36 9.77 9.71
C THR A 59 -12.08 8.26 9.70
N GLN A 60 -12.40 7.54 10.78
CA GLN A 60 -12.33 6.09 10.74
C GLN A 60 -13.38 5.48 9.80
N ASP A 61 -14.56 6.10 9.75
CA ASP A 61 -15.75 5.55 9.08
C ASP A 61 -16.14 6.32 7.82
N THR A 62 -15.53 7.48 7.58
CA THR A 62 -15.85 8.36 6.45
C THR A 62 -14.64 8.54 5.53
N SER A 63 -14.80 8.13 4.27
CA SER A 63 -13.81 8.35 3.20
C SER A 63 -14.00 9.72 2.55
N THR A 64 -12.94 10.26 1.96
CA THR A 64 -13.00 11.45 1.09
C THR A 64 -12.85 11.02 -0.36
N ALA A 65 -13.42 11.79 -1.30
CA ALA A 65 -13.22 11.57 -2.75
C ALA A 65 -11.74 11.64 -3.15
N GLU A 66 -10.92 12.35 -2.36
CA GLU A 66 -9.47 12.41 -2.56
C GLU A 66 -8.78 11.06 -2.35
N LYS A 67 -9.41 10.08 -1.68
CA LYS A 67 -8.88 8.73 -1.55
C LYS A 67 -8.62 8.07 -2.90
N ASP A 68 -9.40 8.43 -3.92
CA ASP A 68 -9.38 7.75 -5.21
C ASP A 68 -8.10 7.98 -6.03
N ARG A 69 -7.23 8.91 -5.62
CA ARG A 69 -5.88 9.08 -6.21
C ARG A 69 -4.82 8.18 -5.55
N PHE A 70 -5.12 7.61 -4.38
CA PHE A 70 -4.14 6.91 -3.57
C PHE A 70 -4.34 5.40 -3.64
N ILE A 71 -3.23 4.69 -3.83
CA ILE A 71 -3.21 3.25 -3.66
C ILE A 71 -3.08 2.97 -2.17
N CYS A 72 -4.03 2.22 -1.64
CA CYS A 72 -4.01 1.74 -0.26
C CYS A 72 -3.12 0.50 -0.18
N TYR A 73 -2.32 0.41 0.86
CA TYR A 73 -1.56 -0.81 1.14
C TYR A 73 -1.47 -1.05 2.65
N TRP A 74 -1.07 -2.27 3.01
CA TRP A 74 -0.86 -2.71 4.38
C TRP A 74 0.54 -3.29 4.51
N PHE A 75 1.22 -2.97 5.59
CA PHE A 75 2.48 -3.58 5.97
C PHE A 75 2.29 -4.35 7.27
N HIS A 76 2.60 -5.65 7.23
CA HIS A 76 2.68 -6.51 8.40
C HIS A 76 4.16 -6.80 8.67
N THR A 77 4.58 -6.56 9.91
CA THR A 77 5.83 -7.14 10.42
C THR A 77 5.62 -8.63 10.73
N PRO A 78 6.69 -9.42 10.90
CA PRO A 78 6.59 -10.80 11.36
C PRO A 78 5.59 -10.99 12.51
N ASN A 79 4.76 -12.01 12.40
CA ASN A 79 3.75 -12.46 13.35
C ASN A 79 2.67 -11.42 13.68
N THR A 80 2.38 -10.49 12.76
CA THR A 80 1.32 -9.48 12.96
C THR A 80 0.13 -9.57 12.02
N GLY A 81 0.18 -10.46 11.04
CA GLY A 81 -1.01 -10.87 10.28
C GLY A 81 -1.45 -12.27 10.67
N GLU A 82 -2.59 -12.68 10.14
CA GLU A 82 -3.20 -13.98 10.45
C GLU A 82 -4.04 -14.48 9.27
N GLY A 83 -4.21 -15.80 9.20
CA GLY A 83 -5.13 -16.45 8.25
C GLY A 83 -4.68 -16.37 6.79
N HIS A 84 -5.64 -16.53 5.88
CA HIS A 84 -5.42 -16.49 4.44
C HIS A 84 -5.78 -15.11 3.88
N VAL A 85 -5.04 -14.65 2.88
CA VAL A 85 -5.40 -13.44 2.11
C VAL A 85 -6.05 -13.91 0.81
N HIS A 86 -7.35 -13.61 0.63
CA HIS A 86 -8.14 -14.10 -0.50
C HIS A 86 -8.05 -15.63 -0.72
N GLY A 87 -7.99 -16.39 0.38
CA GLY A 87 -7.88 -17.85 0.33
C GLY A 87 -6.46 -18.37 0.06
N TYR A 88 -5.48 -17.49 -0.17
CA TYR A 88 -4.08 -17.87 -0.34
C TYR A 88 -3.35 -17.90 1.02
N PRO A 89 -2.57 -18.96 1.33
CA PRO A 89 -1.83 -19.06 2.58
C PRO A 89 -0.64 -18.09 2.59
N ILE A 90 -0.45 -17.36 3.69
CA ILE A 90 0.65 -16.40 3.85
C ILE A 90 1.53 -16.86 5.02
N GLU A 91 2.85 -16.87 4.81
CA GLU A 91 3.87 -17.20 5.81
C GLU A 91 4.09 -16.01 6.76
N TRP A 92 3.16 -15.82 7.69
CA TRP A 92 3.13 -14.65 8.58
C TRP A 92 4.36 -14.50 9.48
N GLU A 93 5.26 -15.47 9.53
CA GLU A 93 6.59 -15.36 10.13
C GLU A 93 7.49 -14.33 9.42
N GLU A 94 7.12 -13.90 8.20
CA GLU A 94 7.81 -12.87 7.42
C GLU A 94 7.17 -11.48 7.50
N GLY A 95 7.88 -10.48 6.95
CA GLY A 95 7.31 -9.18 6.67
C GLY A 95 6.53 -9.20 5.36
N HIS A 96 5.31 -8.63 5.34
CA HIS A 96 4.47 -8.61 4.14
C HIS A 96 3.96 -7.21 3.81
N LEU A 97 4.15 -6.80 2.55
CA LEU A 97 3.43 -5.70 1.93
C LEU A 97 2.25 -6.25 1.13
N LEU A 98 1.04 -5.90 1.53
CA LEU A 98 -0.19 -6.16 0.77
C LEU A 98 -0.59 -4.87 0.07
N ILE A 99 -0.41 -4.78 -1.23
CA ILE A 99 -0.68 -3.57 -2.01
C ILE A 99 -1.99 -3.77 -2.77
N ARG A 100 -2.95 -2.85 -2.62
CA ARG A 100 -4.21 -2.91 -3.36
C ARG A 100 -3.93 -2.79 -4.85
N LEU A 101 -4.49 -3.73 -5.61
CA LEU A 101 -4.60 -3.67 -7.06
C LEU A 101 -6.06 -3.40 -7.43
N ASP A 102 -6.28 -2.50 -8.36
CA ASP A 102 -7.60 -2.19 -8.90
C ASP A 102 -7.52 -2.10 -10.43
N PRO A 103 -7.67 -3.23 -11.15
CA PRO A 103 -7.42 -3.30 -12.59
C PRO A 103 -8.18 -2.26 -13.40
N ASN A 104 -9.40 -1.93 -12.97
CA ASN A 104 -10.30 -1.02 -13.67
C ASN A 104 -10.23 0.42 -13.18
N TRP A 105 -9.56 0.72 -12.07
CA TRP A 105 -9.44 2.09 -11.59
C TRP A 105 -8.11 2.72 -12.01
N ASN A 106 -8.16 3.81 -12.78
CA ASN A 106 -6.97 4.60 -13.07
C ASN A 106 -6.80 5.68 -11.99
N PHE A 107 -5.86 5.48 -11.07
CA PHE A 107 -5.58 6.39 -9.96
C PHE A 107 -5.04 7.77 -10.39
N VAL A 108 -4.43 7.88 -11.57
CA VAL A 108 -3.90 9.16 -12.09
C VAL A 108 -5.04 10.02 -12.62
N THR A 109 -5.91 9.44 -13.45
CA THR A 109 -7.05 10.15 -14.04
C THR A 109 -8.29 10.15 -13.15
N ARG A 110 -8.28 9.36 -12.07
CA ARG A 110 -9.41 9.12 -11.17
C ARG A 110 -10.67 8.68 -11.93
N ALA A 111 -10.50 7.73 -12.84
CA ALA A 111 -11.55 7.30 -13.74
C ALA A 111 -11.57 5.78 -13.88
N PHE A 112 -12.77 5.26 -14.07
CA PHE A 112 -13.00 3.86 -14.37
C PHE A 112 -12.61 3.53 -15.81
N ILE A 113 -11.99 2.38 -16.01
CA ILE A 113 -11.67 1.77 -17.29
C ILE A 113 -12.73 0.70 -17.57
N PRO A 114 -13.52 0.85 -18.64
CA PRO A 114 -14.51 -0.15 -19.01
C PRO A 114 -13.91 -1.55 -19.19
N ASN A 115 -14.62 -2.59 -18.76
CA ASN A 115 -14.21 -3.99 -18.90
C ASN A 115 -13.94 -4.43 -20.35
N THR A 116 -14.52 -3.70 -21.32
CA THR A 116 -14.33 -3.94 -22.75
C THR A 116 -12.97 -3.46 -23.28
N ASP A 117 -12.28 -2.58 -22.56
CA ASP A 117 -10.96 -2.04 -22.95
C ASP A 117 -9.83 -2.84 -22.26
N THR A 118 -9.70 -4.11 -22.63
CA THR A 118 -8.76 -5.06 -22.02
C THR A 118 -7.30 -4.59 -22.13
N ALA A 119 -6.90 -4.02 -23.27
CA ALA A 119 -5.55 -3.49 -23.46
C ALA A 119 -5.23 -2.31 -22.51
N LYS A 120 -6.22 -1.47 -22.17
CA LYS A 120 -6.04 -0.42 -21.17
C LYS A 120 -6.01 -0.97 -19.75
N ILE A 121 -6.80 -2.00 -19.45
CA ILE A 121 -6.77 -2.70 -18.15
C ILE A 121 -5.39 -3.33 -17.93
N GLU A 122 -4.84 -4.06 -18.90
CA GLU A 122 -3.51 -4.67 -18.78
C GLU A 122 -2.41 -3.63 -18.55
N ARG A 123 -2.45 -2.51 -19.28
CA ARG A 123 -1.52 -1.39 -19.07
C ARG A 123 -1.68 -0.78 -17.67
N ASN A 124 -2.91 -0.67 -17.17
CA ASN A 124 -3.19 -0.15 -15.84
C ASN A 124 -2.67 -1.09 -14.74
N ILE A 125 -2.85 -2.41 -14.89
CA ILE A 125 -2.29 -3.42 -13.98
C ILE A 125 -0.77 -3.29 -13.94
N ARG A 126 -0.07 -3.29 -15.09
CA ARG A 126 1.40 -3.13 -15.13
C ARG A 126 1.85 -1.83 -14.46
N THR A 127 1.11 -0.75 -14.67
CA THR A 127 1.38 0.55 -14.04
C THR A 127 1.27 0.46 -12.51
N GLN A 128 0.24 -0.21 -11.99
CA GLN A 128 0.06 -0.43 -10.55
C GLN A 128 1.10 -1.37 -9.96
N LEU A 129 1.51 -2.41 -10.68
CA LEU A 129 2.62 -3.28 -10.25
C LEU A 129 3.93 -2.52 -10.17
N ASN A 130 4.23 -1.63 -11.11
CA ASN A 130 5.40 -0.75 -11.03
C ASN A 130 5.35 0.21 -9.83
N TRP A 131 4.16 0.63 -9.41
CA TRP A 131 3.98 1.41 -8.18
C TRP A 131 4.15 0.55 -6.94
N GLY A 132 3.64 -0.69 -6.97
CA GLY A 132 3.86 -1.67 -5.92
C GLY A 132 5.34 -1.96 -5.70
N GLN A 133 6.09 -2.15 -6.80
CA GLN A 133 7.54 -2.31 -6.77
C GLN A 133 8.24 -1.13 -6.10
N ARG A 134 7.87 0.11 -6.44
CA ARG A 134 8.42 1.31 -5.79
C ARG A 134 8.13 1.36 -4.29
N ILE A 135 6.93 0.94 -3.87
CA ILE A 135 6.60 0.84 -2.44
C ILE A 135 7.52 -0.21 -1.82
N PHE A 136 7.63 -1.40 -2.41
CA PHE A 136 8.49 -2.48 -1.92
C PHE A 136 9.95 -2.04 -1.77
N GLU A 137 10.54 -1.43 -2.80
CA GLU A 137 11.89 -0.87 -2.78
C GLU A 137 12.09 0.13 -1.64
N ALA A 138 11.08 0.96 -1.33
CA ALA A 138 11.16 1.91 -0.22
C ALA A 138 11.22 1.23 1.16
N TYR A 139 10.63 0.04 1.30
CA TYR A 139 10.74 -0.78 2.52
C TYR A 139 12.04 -1.59 2.54
N ALA A 140 12.41 -2.20 1.41
CA ALA A 140 13.66 -2.92 1.23
C ALA A 140 14.88 -2.04 1.55
N ALA A 141 14.86 -0.77 1.15
CA ALA A 141 15.90 0.22 1.46
C ALA A 141 16.08 0.48 2.96
N ARG A 142 15.12 0.09 3.81
CA ARG A 142 15.24 0.13 5.27
C ARG A 142 15.96 -1.07 5.85
N LYS A 143 16.37 -2.03 5.02
CA LYS A 143 17.12 -3.23 5.38
C LYS A 143 16.47 -3.95 6.56
N PRO A 144 15.21 -4.43 6.42
CA PRO A 144 14.56 -5.18 7.48
C PRO A 144 15.42 -6.39 7.87
N LYS A 145 15.37 -6.74 9.16
CA LYS A 145 16.11 -7.89 9.72
C LYS A 145 15.37 -9.22 9.57
N PHE A 146 14.35 -9.24 8.72
CA PHE A 146 13.49 -10.38 8.44
C PHE A 146 13.24 -10.43 6.93
N PRO A 147 12.84 -11.60 6.38
CA PRO A 147 12.41 -11.69 5.00
C PRO A 147 11.25 -10.75 4.72
N LEU A 148 11.28 -10.08 3.57
CA LEU A 148 10.24 -9.14 3.17
C LEU A 148 9.67 -9.58 1.82
N SER A 149 8.38 -9.86 1.80
CA SER A 149 7.62 -10.26 0.61
C SER A 149 6.55 -9.23 0.28
N TRP A 150 6.20 -9.07 -1.00
CA TRP A 150 5.05 -8.25 -1.38
C TRP A 150 4.08 -8.95 -2.33
N HIS A 151 2.83 -8.48 -2.25
CA HIS A 151 1.67 -9.06 -2.90
C HIS A 151 0.83 -7.94 -3.52
N ALA A 152 0.26 -8.19 -4.68
CA ALA A 152 -0.74 -7.33 -5.30
C ALA A 152 -2.13 -7.94 -5.06
N VAL A 153 -2.97 -7.30 -4.24
CA VAL A 153 -4.28 -7.84 -3.84
C VAL A 153 -5.37 -7.16 -4.65
N GLY A 154 -5.92 -7.87 -5.63
CA GLY A 154 -6.99 -7.40 -6.52
C GLY A 154 -8.37 -7.40 -5.85
N PRO A 155 -9.45 -6.95 -6.52
CA PRO A 155 -10.81 -6.97 -5.96
C PRO A 155 -11.38 -8.39 -5.85
N ARG A 156 -10.86 -9.35 -6.62
CA ARG A 156 -11.18 -10.77 -6.52
C ARG A 156 -9.91 -11.58 -6.23
N ALA A 157 -10.08 -12.79 -5.70
CA ALA A 157 -8.97 -13.72 -5.51
C ALA A 157 -8.19 -13.98 -6.82
N ALA A 158 -8.91 -14.17 -7.93
CA ALA A 158 -8.32 -14.40 -9.24
C ALA A 158 -7.54 -13.19 -9.81
N ASP A 159 -7.80 -11.98 -9.30
CA ASP A 159 -7.08 -10.77 -9.70
C ASP A 159 -5.83 -10.54 -8.82
N SER A 160 -5.62 -11.37 -7.79
CA SER A 160 -4.54 -11.19 -6.83
C SER A 160 -3.28 -11.95 -7.28
N ILE A 161 -2.12 -11.35 -7.04
CA ILE A 161 -0.80 -11.91 -7.33
C ILE A 161 -0.03 -11.96 -6.02
N PHE A 162 0.24 -13.17 -5.55
CA PHE A 162 0.95 -13.41 -4.29
C PHE A 162 2.42 -13.69 -4.55
N TYR A 163 3.27 -13.28 -3.59
CA TYR A 163 4.72 -13.44 -3.65
C TYR A 163 5.32 -12.91 -4.96
N VAL A 164 4.97 -11.67 -5.32
CA VAL A 164 5.48 -11.01 -6.52
C VAL A 164 7.00 -10.90 -6.46
N GLU A 165 7.52 -10.52 -5.30
CA GLU A 165 8.94 -10.54 -4.97
C GLU A 165 9.12 -10.79 -3.48
N ARG A 166 10.24 -11.43 -3.14
CA ARG A 166 10.69 -11.70 -1.77
C ARG A 166 12.18 -11.45 -1.67
N ILE A 167 12.61 -10.74 -0.63
CA ILE A 167 14.01 -10.50 -0.32
C ILE A 167 14.37 -11.06 1.06
N GLU A 168 15.60 -11.55 1.18
CA GLU A 168 16.16 -12.02 2.44
C GLU A 168 16.78 -10.86 3.24
N PRO A 169 16.83 -10.97 4.59
CA PRO A 169 17.51 -9.98 5.40
C PRO A 169 18.99 -9.91 5.06
N GLY A 170 19.51 -8.71 4.81
CA GLY A 170 20.90 -8.49 4.39
C GLY A 170 21.17 -8.74 2.90
N GLY A 171 20.18 -9.15 2.11
CA GLY A 171 20.30 -9.42 0.66
C GLY A 171 20.14 -8.20 -0.25
N GLY A 172 20.45 -6.99 0.24
CA GLY A 172 20.48 -5.78 -0.59
C GLY A 172 21.92 -5.43 -0.95
N GLY A 173 22.38 -5.92 -2.09
CA GLY A 173 23.63 -5.50 -2.74
C GLY A 173 23.58 -4.04 -3.19
#